data_AF-A0A3D0I910-F1
#
_entry.id   AF-A0A3D0I910-F1
#
_cell.length_a   1.000
_cell.length_b   1.000
_cell.length_c   1.000
_cell.angle_alpha   90.00
_cell.angle_beta   90.00
_cell.angle_gamma   90.00
#
_symmetry.space_group_name_H-M   'P 1'
#
loop_
_entity.id
_entity.type
_entity.pdbx_description
1 polymer ?
#
loop_
_entity_poly.entity_id
_entity_poly.type
_entity_poly.pdbx_seq_one_letter_code
_entity_poly.pdbx_strand_id
1 'polypeptide(L)' 'YCGNDAAAKQEVAHLLEQFGFDLLDCGKATAARAIEPLCQLWCIPGMLEGKWDHAFRLLRA' A
#
# COMPACT_ATOMS: atom_id res chain seq x y z
N TYR A 1 -2.22 -2.34 3.93
CA TYR A 1 -1.58 -3.64 4.24
C TYR A 1 -2.65 -4.72 4.27
N CYS A 2 -2.28 -6.00 4.08
CA CYS A 2 -3.21 -7.12 4.20
C CYS A 2 -2.46 -8.38 4.66
N GLY A 3 -3.15 -9.31 5.32
CA GLY A 3 -2.52 -10.49 5.91
C GLY A 3 -3.52 -11.40 6.62
N ASN A 4 -3.20 -12.68 6.72
CA ASN A 4 -4.06 -13.67 7.38
C ASN A 4 -3.85 -13.76 8.90
N ASP A 5 -2.65 -13.37 9.37
CA ASP A 5 -2.32 -13.37 10.79
C ASP A 5 -2.62 -12.00 11.41
N ALA A 6 -3.42 -12.00 12.48
CA ALA A 6 -3.86 -10.76 13.11
C ALA A 6 -2.74 -10.07 13.91
N ALA A 7 -1.88 -10.83 14.59
CA ALA A 7 -0.79 -10.28 15.39
C ALA A 7 0.27 -9.64 14.49
N ALA A 8 0.65 -10.31 13.40
CA ALA A 8 1.58 -9.77 12.42
C ALA A 8 1.03 -8.49 11.76
N LYS A 9 -0.28 -8.43 11.46
CA LYS A 9 -0.90 -7.20 10.94
C LYS A 9 -0.82 -6.05 11.93
N GLN A 10 -0.99 -6.32 13.22
CA GLN A 10 -0.90 -5.30 14.27
C GLN A 10 0.53 -4.76 14.41
N GLU A 11 1.55 -5.63 14.38
CA GLU A 11 2.95 -5.21 14.36
C GLU A 11 3.27 -4.33 13.14
N VAL A 12 2.84 -4.76 11.95
CA VAL A 12 3.05 -3.98 10.72
C VAL A 12 2.32 -2.64 10.78
N ALA A 13 1.11 -2.59 11.31
CA ALA A 13 0.37 -1.34 11.48
C ALA A 13 1.15 -0.37 12.39
N HIS A 14 1.63 -0.84 13.55
CA HIS A 14 2.42 -0.01 14.46
C HIS A 14 3.70 0.54 13.79
N LEU A 15 4.39 -0.30 13.01
CA LEU A 15 5.57 0.12 12.28
C LEU A 15 5.25 1.19 11.21
N LEU A 16 4.16 1.01 10.45
CA LEU A 16 3.71 1.97 9.43
C LEU A 16 3.30 3.31 10.04
N GLU A 17 2.69 3.31 11.23
CA GLU A 17 2.38 4.52 12.00
C GLU A 17 3.65 5.28 12.38
N GLN A 18 4.71 4.59 12.81
CA GLN A 18 5.99 5.22 13.15
C GLN A 18 6.65 5.92 11.96
N PHE A 19 6.42 5.44 10.75
CA PHE A 19 6.86 6.08 9.51
C PHE A 19 5.95 7.23 9.04
N GLY A 20 4.80 7.44 9.70
CA GLY A 20 3.85 8.50 9.34
C GLY A 20 3.01 8.19 8.11
N PHE A 21 2.84 6.92 7.74
CA PHE A 21 1.96 6.54 6.62
C PHE A 21 0.48 6.63 6.99
N ASP A 22 -0.37 6.97 6.02
CA ASP A 22 -1.83 6.83 6.15
C ASP A 22 -2.22 5.34 6.02
N LEU A 23 -2.75 4.75 7.09
CA LEU A 23 -3.01 3.32 7.16
C LEU A 23 -4.38 2.90 6.57
N LEU A 24 -4.35 1.77 5.88
CA LEU A 24 -5.54 1.05 5.42
C LEU A 24 -5.30 -0.46 5.52
N ASP A 25 -6.06 -1.15 6.37
CA ASP A 25 -6.13 -2.62 6.39
C ASP A 25 -7.07 -3.10 5.29
N CYS A 26 -6.53 -3.75 4.27
CA CYS A 26 -7.27 -4.30 3.14
C CYS A 26 -7.80 -5.72 3.42
N GLY A 27 -7.63 -6.25 4.63
CA GLY A 27 -8.17 -7.54 5.07
C GLY A 27 -7.16 -8.68 4.97
N LYS A 28 -7.62 -9.83 4.45
CA LYS A 28 -6.84 -11.07 4.32
C LYS A 28 -5.78 -10.95 3.22
N ALA A 29 -4.80 -11.85 3.22
CA ALA A 29 -3.71 -11.86 2.23
C ALA A 29 -4.22 -11.94 0.77
N THR A 30 -5.41 -12.51 0.53
CA THR A 30 -6.04 -12.54 -0.80
C THR A 30 -6.36 -11.16 -1.38
N ALA A 31 -6.48 -10.12 -0.54
CA ALA A 31 -6.63 -8.74 -0.97
C ALA A 31 -5.37 -8.18 -1.65
N ALA A 32 -4.21 -8.84 -1.49
CA ALA A 32 -2.97 -8.47 -2.18
C ALA A 32 -3.19 -8.36 -3.71
N ARG A 33 -3.99 -9.27 -4.29
CA ARG A 33 -4.37 -9.23 -5.72
C ARG A 33 -4.95 -7.88 -6.16
N ALA A 34 -5.64 -7.16 -5.27
CA ALA A 34 -6.23 -5.86 -5.58
C ALA A 34 -5.22 -4.70 -5.42
N ILE A 35 -4.26 -4.80 -4.49
CA ILE A 35 -3.32 -3.70 -4.17
C ILE A 35 -1.95 -3.83 -4.83
N GLU A 36 -1.47 -5.03 -5.17
CA GLU A 36 -0.20 -5.23 -5.91
C GLU A 36 -0.17 -4.52 -7.27
N PRO A 37 -1.29 -4.45 -8.04
CA PRO A 37 -1.32 -3.67 -9.28
C PRO A 37 -1.09 -2.17 -9.10
N LEU A 38 -1.24 -1.60 -7.90
CA LEU A 38 -0.89 -0.19 -7.66
C LEU A 38 0.60 0.08 -7.88
N CYS A 39 1.48 -0.89 -7.57
CA CYS A 39 2.90 -0.78 -7.89
C CYS A 39 3.13 -0.76 -9.41
N GLN A 40 2.40 -1.60 -10.16
CA GLN A 40 2.48 -1.60 -11.62
C GLN A 40 2.03 -0.24 -12.18
N LEU A 41 0.91 0.30 -11.70
CA LEU A 41 0.45 1.63 -12.09
C LEU A 41 1.44 2.74 -11.74
N TRP A 42 2.13 2.62 -10.61
CA TRP A 42 3.19 3.55 -10.22
C TRP A 42 4.41 3.45 -11.15
N CYS A 43 4.81 2.25 -11.58
CA CYS A 43 5.94 2.04 -12.48
C CYS A 43 5.71 2.58 -13.91
N ILE A 44 4.47 2.57 -14.42
CA ILE A 44 4.16 2.97 -15.80
C ILE A 44 4.73 4.36 -16.17
N PRO A 45 4.40 5.46 -15.48
CA PRO A 45 4.97 6.79 -15.79
C PRO A 45 6.49 6.85 -15.53
N GLY A 46 7.02 6.08 -14.59
CA GLY A 46 8.46 5.96 -14.35
C GLY A 46 9.20 5.35 -15.54
N MET A 47 8.62 4.31 -16.14
CA MET A 47 9.19 3.63 -17.29
C MET A 47 8.97 4.37 -18.62
N LEU A 48 7.78 4.94 -18.82
CA LEU A 48 7.43 5.63 -20.08
C LEU A 48 7.96 7.06 -20.15
N GLU A 49 8.03 7.77 -19.03
CA GLU A 49 8.29 9.22 -18.98
C GLU A 49 9.44 9.60 -18.05
N GLY A 50 10.05 8.65 -17.33
CA GLY A 50 11.11 8.93 -16.36
C GLY A 50 10.62 9.63 -15.08
N LYS A 51 9.30 9.67 -14.84
CA LYS A 51 8.68 10.34 -13.68
C LYS A 51 8.46 9.35 -12.55
N TRP A 52 9.20 9.50 -11.46
CA TRP A 52 9.18 8.59 -10.30
C TRP A 52 8.65 9.26 -9.02
N ASP A 53 8.50 10.58 -9.04
CA ASP A 53 8.14 11.44 -7.92
C ASP A 53 6.62 11.59 -7.75
N HIS A 54 5.90 10.47 -7.81
CA HIS A 54 4.44 10.40 -7.63
C HIS A 54 4.04 9.29 -6.66
N ALA A 55 2.81 9.36 -6.15
CA ALA A 55 2.24 8.36 -5.26
C ALA A 55 0.71 8.34 -5.36
N PHE A 56 0.09 7.24 -4.94
CA PHE A 56 -1.36 7.14 -4.79
C PHE A 56 -1.75 7.42 -3.34
N ARG A 57 -2.83 8.19 -3.14
CA ARG A 57 -3.43 8.43 -1.83
C ARG A 57 -4.92 8.15 -1.87
N LEU A 58 -5.42 7.46 -0.86
CA LEU A 58 -6.86 7.30 -0.64
C LEU A 58 -7.40 8.56 0.04
N LEU A 59 -8.29 9.29 -0.63
CA LEU A 59 -9.01 10.42 -0.04
C LEU A 59 -10.27 9.92 0.65
N ARG A 60 -10.57 10.48 1.82
CA ARG A 60 -11.80 10.20 2.59
C ARG A 60 -12.63 11.49 2.66
N ALA A 61 -13.95 11.33 2.69
CA ALA A 61 -14.90 12.44 2.84
C ALA A 61 -14.91 12.96 4.28
#